data_AF-A0A959GG30-F1
#
_entry.id   AF-A0A959GG30-F1
#
_cell.length_a   1.000
_cell.length_b   1.000
_cell.length_c   1.000
_cell.angle_alpha   90.00
_cell.angle_beta   90.00
_cell.angle_gamma   90.00
#
_symmetry.space_group_name_H-M   'P 1'
#
loop_
_entity.id
_entity.type
_entity.pdbx_description
1 polymer ?
#
loop_
_entity_poly.entity_id
_entity_poly.type
_entity_poly.pdbx_seq_one_letter_code
_entity_poly.pdbx_strand_id
1 'polypeptide(L)'
;MQELEKKYISKLEELANDIQESEELAQYLEEEEEEQYMALKGQFEPRIAMLYEEVAANDPLQLISLETVLLEPEFEGLYLPKILGYSVLRGEIDSNYFYTRPQDHFKDVLLAICNSANFDILRKRIGQSIQMGFAMSSDIWVTNLINSIDNKRVRYFLQSQKLERYHRLEERQAGLTRYLRQFVNDNYQSAEFPETVSELKLLYSSLKHFLIYRVSHKFDNTSLLEPLKALVENKEFKGTPEHMEVVVLYAAFFDLNEKDHKHLAKHFNEIRKSMPDFQEKYMAYLLELQHDPTVEMDQRADHRISGLLDKSIDDDLTRYYNLMDEVHSKGYINEEAQNAVKAFCSGYEGLSTINECVRQTIYRYFASLISNLEVEDYPELFEISKHFPAYMAIFANQQFNQGLKELCLHYVEKLLKRYTDKRGKDYQDIKKFVSTAFQDFGFLKEKEIIEMFKTRRKRKKDE
;
A
#
# COMPACT_ATOMS: atom_id res chain seq x y z
N MET A 1 -11.25 6.54 -18.57
CA MET A 1 -10.76 5.12 -18.59
C MET A 1 -10.00 4.82 -19.86
N GLN A 2 -8.91 4.04 -19.81
CA GLN A 2 -8.13 3.71 -21.01
C GLN A 2 -8.78 2.57 -21.81
N GLU A 3 -8.75 2.69 -23.14
CA GLU A 3 -9.20 1.62 -24.03
C GLU A 3 -8.31 0.37 -23.90
N LEU A 4 -8.93 -0.80 -24.05
CA LEU A 4 -8.21 -2.06 -24.01
C LEU A 4 -7.38 -2.24 -25.28
N GLU A 5 -6.11 -2.61 -25.13
CA GLU A 5 -5.25 -2.88 -26.28
C GLU A 5 -5.78 -4.04 -27.13
N LYS A 6 -5.58 -3.94 -28.46
CA LYS A 6 -5.99 -4.97 -29.42
C LYS A 6 -5.47 -6.36 -29.07
N LYS A 7 -4.26 -6.45 -28.49
CA LYS A 7 -3.65 -7.73 -28.05
C LYS A 7 -4.50 -8.44 -27.00
N TYR A 8 -5.15 -7.69 -26.11
CA TYR A 8 -6.02 -8.23 -25.06
C TYR A 8 -7.42 -8.51 -25.58
N ILE A 9 -7.95 -7.63 -26.44
CA ILE A 9 -9.23 -7.85 -27.13
C ILE A 9 -9.20 -9.18 -27.89
N SER A 10 -8.16 -9.42 -28.72
CA SER A 10 -8.06 -10.66 -29.49
C SER A 10 -7.96 -11.91 -28.60
N LYS A 11 -7.28 -11.82 -27.45
CA LYS A 11 -7.24 -12.93 -26.47
C LYS A 11 -8.61 -13.16 -25.81
N LEU A 12 -9.36 -12.10 -25.52
CA LEU A 12 -10.72 -12.20 -24.98
C LEU A 12 -11.69 -12.79 -26.00
N GLU A 13 -11.60 -12.39 -27.26
CA GLU A 13 -12.39 -12.96 -28.37
C GLU A 13 -12.08 -14.45 -28.56
N GLU A 14 -10.81 -14.84 -28.53
CA GLU A 14 -10.41 -16.25 -28.57
C GLU A 14 -10.98 -17.03 -27.37
N LEU A 15 -10.87 -16.49 -26.16
CA LEU A 15 -11.44 -17.12 -24.96
C LEU A 15 -12.96 -17.24 -25.02
N ALA A 16 -13.65 -16.21 -25.50
CA ALA A 16 -15.11 -16.23 -25.68
C ALA A 16 -15.52 -17.32 -26.68
N ASN A 17 -14.84 -17.40 -27.82
CA ASN A 17 -15.09 -18.45 -28.82
C ASN A 17 -14.84 -19.84 -28.23
N ASP A 18 -13.72 -20.04 -27.53
CA ASP A 18 -13.40 -21.30 -26.88
C ASP A 18 -14.45 -21.73 -25.85
N ILE A 19 -15.00 -20.79 -25.08
CA ILE A 19 -16.09 -21.06 -24.13
C ILE A 19 -17.34 -21.47 -24.89
N GLN A 20 -17.73 -20.71 -25.92
CA GLN A 20 -18.95 -20.93 -26.69
C GLN A 20 -18.92 -22.23 -27.52
N GLU A 21 -17.73 -22.66 -27.95
CA GLU A 21 -17.52 -23.92 -28.69
C GLU A 21 -17.21 -25.13 -27.77
N SER A 22 -17.11 -24.92 -26.44
CA SER A 22 -16.71 -25.98 -25.51
C SER A 22 -17.76 -27.07 -25.34
N GLU A 23 -17.29 -28.33 -25.23
CA GLU A 23 -18.16 -29.46 -24.89
C GLU A 23 -18.76 -29.30 -23.49
N GLU A 24 -18.01 -28.68 -22.58
CA GLU A 24 -18.44 -28.40 -21.21
C GLU A 24 -19.61 -27.40 -21.16
N LEU A 25 -19.60 -26.36 -22.00
CA LEU A 25 -20.75 -25.46 -22.11
C LEU A 25 -21.94 -26.17 -22.74
N ALA A 26 -21.73 -26.94 -23.82
CA ALA A 26 -22.79 -27.69 -24.46
C ALA A 26 -23.49 -28.64 -23.47
N GLN A 27 -22.72 -29.38 -22.67
CA GLN A 27 -23.24 -30.24 -21.61
C GLN A 27 -23.98 -29.46 -20.54
N TYR A 28 -23.46 -28.31 -20.10
CA TYR A 28 -24.16 -27.46 -19.15
C TYR A 28 -25.48 -26.93 -19.69
N LEU A 29 -25.55 -26.55 -20.97
CA LEU A 29 -26.79 -26.08 -21.62
C LEU A 29 -27.82 -27.21 -21.80
N GLU A 30 -27.39 -28.46 -21.91
CA GLU A 30 -28.28 -29.63 -21.99
C GLU A 30 -28.81 -30.06 -20.61
N GLU A 31 -27.96 -30.08 -19.59
CA GLU A 31 -28.27 -30.65 -18.28
C GLU A 31 -28.70 -29.57 -17.26
N GLU A 32 -28.27 -28.32 -17.42
CA GLU A 32 -28.52 -27.16 -16.53
C GLU A 32 -28.20 -27.41 -15.04
N GLU A 33 -27.30 -28.36 -14.76
CA GLU A 33 -26.93 -28.77 -13.42
C GLU A 33 -25.66 -28.04 -12.91
N GLU A 34 -25.52 -27.95 -11.59
CA GLU A 34 -24.43 -27.20 -10.94
C GLU A 34 -23.05 -27.85 -11.14
N GLU A 35 -23.01 -29.17 -11.35
CA GLU A 35 -21.76 -29.93 -11.52
C GLU A 35 -21.03 -29.56 -12.82
N GLN A 36 -21.78 -29.41 -13.89
CA GLN A 36 -21.34 -29.08 -15.25
C GLN A 36 -20.88 -27.62 -15.29
N TYR A 37 -21.59 -26.71 -14.61
CA TYR A 37 -21.12 -25.34 -14.44
C TYR A 37 -19.79 -25.27 -13.65
N MET A 38 -19.62 -26.13 -12.64
CA MET A 38 -18.35 -26.21 -11.90
C MET A 38 -17.21 -26.78 -12.76
N ALA A 39 -17.50 -27.69 -13.70
CA ALA A 39 -16.54 -28.18 -14.68
C ALA A 39 -16.11 -27.06 -15.65
N LEU A 40 -17.08 -26.37 -16.25
CA LEU A 40 -16.85 -25.20 -17.12
C LEU A 40 -15.98 -24.16 -16.41
N LYS A 41 -16.35 -23.84 -15.16
CA LYS A 41 -15.58 -22.93 -14.30
C LYS A 41 -14.14 -23.42 -14.09
N GLY A 42 -13.95 -24.69 -13.79
CA GLY A 42 -12.63 -25.28 -13.53
C GLY A 42 -11.68 -25.18 -14.72
N GLN A 43 -12.22 -25.19 -15.93
CA GLN A 43 -11.46 -25.08 -17.18
C GLN A 43 -11.17 -23.64 -17.57
N PHE A 44 -12.15 -22.74 -17.47
CA PHE A 44 -12.06 -21.40 -18.08
C PHE A 44 -11.75 -20.27 -17.08
N GLU A 45 -12.19 -20.32 -15.81
CA GLU A 45 -11.81 -19.27 -14.83
C GLU A 45 -10.29 -19.10 -14.68
N PRO A 46 -9.45 -20.17 -14.68
CA PRO A 46 -8.00 -20.01 -14.63
C PRO A 46 -7.42 -19.28 -15.85
N ARG A 47 -7.97 -19.50 -17.04
CA ARG A 47 -7.52 -18.84 -18.28
C ARG A 47 -7.86 -17.34 -18.25
N ILE A 48 -9.08 -17.00 -17.80
CA ILE A 48 -9.49 -15.60 -17.57
C ILE A 48 -8.60 -14.96 -16.50
N ALA A 49 -8.32 -15.66 -15.41
CA ALA A 49 -7.45 -15.16 -14.33
C ALA A 49 -6.04 -14.82 -14.83
N MET A 50 -5.44 -15.69 -15.66
CA MET A 50 -4.11 -15.42 -16.23
C MET A 50 -4.10 -14.14 -17.08
N LEU A 51 -5.13 -13.93 -17.90
CA LEU A 51 -5.25 -12.72 -18.70
C LEU A 51 -5.48 -11.48 -17.82
N TYR A 52 -6.32 -11.61 -16.79
CA TYR A 52 -6.56 -10.54 -15.83
C TYR A 52 -5.26 -10.13 -15.11
N GLU A 53 -4.48 -11.10 -14.61
CA GLU A 53 -3.19 -10.88 -13.96
C GLU A 53 -2.17 -10.24 -14.91
N GLU A 54 -2.15 -10.64 -16.18
CA GLU A 54 -1.29 -10.03 -17.21
C GLU A 54 -1.62 -8.54 -17.41
N VAL A 55 -2.90 -8.19 -17.50
CA VAL A 55 -3.33 -6.78 -17.62
C VAL A 55 -3.06 -6.02 -16.32
N ALA A 56 -3.37 -6.60 -15.16
CA ALA A 56 -3.14 -5.94 -13.87
C ALA A 56 -1.66 -5.66 -13.61
N ALA A 57 -0.76 -6.54 -14.07
CA ALA A 57 0.67 -6.38 -13.92
C ALA A 57 1.22 -5.28 -14.84
N ASN A 58 0.88 -5.34 -16.13
CA ASN A 58 1.53 -4.55 -17.17
C ASN A 58 0.74 -3.29 -17.57
N ASP A 59 -0.57 -3.38 -17.69
CA ASP A 59 -1.46 -2.35 -18.22
C ASP A 59 -2.66 -2.06 -17.27
N PRO A 60 -2.41 -1.72 -15.98
CA PRO A 60 -3.44 -1.69 -14.93
C PRO A 60 -4.57 -0.68 -15.17
N LEU A 61 -4.34 0.36 -15.97
CA LEU A 61 -5.35 1.37 -16.31
C LEU A 61 -6.41 0.86 -17.29
N GLN A 62 -6.17 -0.30 -17.92
CA GLN A 62 -7.10 -0.97 -18.84
C GLN A 62 -7.97 -2.02 -18.13
N LEU A 63 -7.75 -2.27 -16.82
CA LEU A 63 -8.46 -3.31 -16.07
C LEU A 63 -9.97 -3.14 -16.08
N ILE A 64 -10.48 -1.91 -15.90
CA ILE A 64 -11.93 -1.68 -15.88
C ILE A 64 -12.52 -2.01 -17.26
N SER A 65 -11.83 -1.63 -18.33
CA SER A 65 -12.24 -1.92 -19.70
C SER A 65 -12.25 -3.43 -20.00
N LEU A 66 -11.24 -4.16 -19.51
CA LEU A 66 -11.24 -5.63 -19.57
C LEU A 66 -12.43 -6.23 -18.81
N GLU A 67 -12.70 -5.72 -17.60
CA GLU A 67 -13.80 -6.20 -16.79
C GLU A 67 -15.16 -5.92 -17.42
N THR A 68 -15.33 -4.78 -18.11
CA THR A 68 -16.53 -4.45 -18.88
C THR A 68 -16.78 -5.47 -19.99
N VAL A 69 -15.74 -5.88 -20.73
CA VAL A 69 -15.87 -6.93 -21.76
C VAL A 69 -16.25 -8.28 -21.14
N LEU A 70 -15.71 -8.61 -19.97
CA LEU A 70 -16.07 -9.83 -19.24
C LEU A 70 -17.49 -9.83 -18.67
N LEU A 71 -18.22 -8.71 -18.73
CA LEU A 71 -19.65 -8.66 -18.38
C LEU A 71 -20.54 -9.22 -19.48
N GLU A 72 -20.03 -9.36 -20.69
CA GLU A 72 -20.81 -9.80 -21.84
C GLU A 72 -21.26 -11.26 -21.69
N PRO A 73 -22.44 -11.63 -22.23
CA PRO A 73 -23.03 -12.96 -22.04
C PRO A 73 -22.16 -14.11 -22.54
N GLU A 74 -21.27 -13.89 -23.53
CA GLU A 74 -20.41 -14.91 -24.10
C GLU A 74 -19.45 -15.54 -23.08
N PHE A 75 -19.19 -14.84 -21.96
CA PHE A 75 -18.39 -15.36 -20.86
C PHE A 75 -19.21 -16.13 -19.82
N GLU A 76 -20.52 -16.31 -20.01
CA GLU A 76 -21.41 -17.12 -19.15
C GLU A 76 -21.44 -16.69 -17.68
N GLY A 77 -21.03 -15.45 -17.39
CA GLY A 77 -20.85 -14.95 -16.03
C GLY A 77 -19.67 -15.58 -15.27
N LEU A 78 -18.78 -16.27 -15.98
CA LEU A 78 -17.50 -16.72 -15.46
C LEU A 78 -16.70 -15.52 -14.95
N TYR A 79 -16.00 -15.71 -13.83
CA TYR A 79 -15.18 -14.69 -13.19
C TYR A 79 -15.92 -13.46 -12.59
N LEU A 80 -17.20 -13.21 -12.92
CA LEU A 80 -17.99 -12.11 -12.36
C LEU A 80 -18.00 -12.04 -10.81
N PRO A 81 -18.04 -13.16 -10.06
CA PRO A 81 -17.96 -13.09 -8.60
C PRO A 81 -16.66 -12.47 -8.07
N LYS A 82 -15.54 -12.65 -8.80
CA LYS A 82 -14.25 -12.03 -8.47
C LYS A 82 -14.24 -10.55 -8.83
N ILE A 83 -14.66 -10.21 -10.06
CA ILE A 83 -14.77 -8.81 -10.52
C ILE A 83 -15.65 -7.99 -9.57
N LEU A 84 -16.77 -8.57 -9.11
CA LEU A 84 -17.65 -7.92 -8.15
C LEU A 84 -16.90 -7.62 -6.84
N GLY A 85 -16.08 -8.55 -6.34
CA GLY A 85 -15.25 -8.30 -5.17
C GLY A 85 -14.20 -7.22 -5.39
N TYR A 86 -13.52 -7.24 -6.54
CA TYR A 86 -12.55 -6.22 -6.92
C TYR A 86 -13.18 -4.82 -7.02
N SER A 87 -14.40 -4.72 -7.57
CA SER A 87 -15.13 -3.45 -7.69
C SER A 87 -15.52 -2.86 -6.32
N VAL A 88 -15.83 -3.72 -5.34
CA VAL A 88 -16.11 -3.32 -3.96
C VAL A 88 -14.83 -2.82 -3.27
N LEU A 89 -13.72 -3.53 -3.45
CA LEU A 89 -12.46 -3.21 -2.76
C LEU A 89 -11.69 -2.02 -3.36
N ARG A 90 -11.98 -1.64 -4.62
CA ARG A 90 -11.43 -0.42 -5.24
C ARG A 90 -12.09 0.87 -4.77
N GLY A 91 -13.28 0.78 -4.18
CA GLY A 91 -14.01 1.96 -3.74
C GLY A 91 -13.30 2.68 -2.60
N GLU A 92 -13.13 4.00 -2.74
CA GLU A 92 -12.54 4.83 -1.70
C GLU A 92 -13.51 5.03 -0.53
N ILE A 93 -13.03 4.80 0.69
CA ILE A 93 -13.83 4.90 1.92
C ILE A 93 -13.38 6.07 2.81
N ASP A 94 -14.34 6.68 3.50
CA ASP A 94 -14.11 7.73 4.50
C ASP A 94 -13.77 7.14 5.89
N SER A 95 -13.59 8.02 6.89
CA SER A 95 -13.34 7.62 8.28
C SER A 95 -14.50 6.82 8.90
N ASN A 96 -15.70 6.90 8.34
CA ASN A 96 -16.86 6.14 8.77
C ASN A 96 -17.02 4.84 7.97
N TYR A 97 -16.07 4.47 7.12
CA TYR A 97 -16.14 3.29 6.24
C TYR A 97 -17.32 3.34 5.26
N PHE A 98 -17.73 4.53 4.82
CA PHE A 98 -18.65 4.71 3.70
C PHE A 98 -17.87 5.12 2.45
N TYR A 99 -18.35 4.73 1.28
CA TYR A 99 -17.78 5.21 0.04
C TYR A 99 -17.91 6.72 -0.07
N THR A 100 -16.81 7.38 -0.42
CA THR A 100 -16.78 8.82 -0.65
C THR A 100 -17.60 9.20 -1.88
N ARG A 101 -17.77 8.25 -2.82
CA ARG A 101 -18.42 8.44 -4.11
C ARG A 101 -19.29 7.23 -4.49
N PRO A 102 -20.35 7.44 -5.29
CA PRO A 102 -21.06 6.34 -5.93
C PRO A 102 -20.10 5.41 -6.69
N GLN A 103 -20.30 4.10 -6.58
CA GLN A 103 -19.46 3.10 -7.21
C GLN A 103 -20.16 2.57 -8.47
N ASP A 104 -19.96 3.26 -9.59
CA ASP A 104 -20.64 2.93 -10.85
C ASP A 104 -20.22 1.55 -11.38
N HIS A 105 -18.93 1.23 -11.35
CA HIS A 105 -18.44 -0.09 -11.76
C HIS A 105 -19.02 -1.23 -10.91
N PHE A 106 -19.12 -1.05 -9.60
CA PHE A 106 -19.78 -2.02 -8.71
C PHE A 106 -21.25 -2.23 -9.09
N LYS A 107 -21.96 -1.15 -9.43
CA LYS A 107 -23.33 -1.23 -9.92
C LYS A 107 -23.41 -1.97 -11.26
N ASP A 108 -22.55 -1.67 -12.21
CA ASP A 108 -22.60 -2.26 -13.55
C ASP A 108 -22.33 -3.77 -13.50
N VAL A 109 -21.31 -4.19 -12.74
CA VAL A 109 -21.01 -5.62 -12.50
C VAL A 109 -22.17 -6.32 -11.79
N LEU A 110 -22.77 -5.68 -10.77
CA LEU A 110 -23.91 -6.26 -10.07
C LEU A 110 -25.14 -6.39 -10.96
N LEU A 111 -25.41 -5.42 -11.83
CA LEU A 111 -26.51 -5.47 -12.79
C LEU A 111 -26.28 -6.54 -13.85
N ALA A 112 -25.06 -6.70 -14.36
CA ALA A 112 -24.69 -7.79 -15.26
C ALA A 112 -24.97 -9.17 -14.63
N ILE A 113 -24.57 -9.37 -13.37
CA ILE A 113 -24.88 -10.60 -12.63
C ILE A 113 -26.38 -10.80 -12.44
N CYS A 114 -27.12 -9.74 -12.09
CA CYS A 114 -28.56 -9.80 -11.87
C CYS A 114 -29.37 -10.13 -13.14
N ASN A 115 -28.83 -9.76 -14.31
CA ASN A 115 -29.45 -10.00 -15.61
C ASN A 115 -28.92 -11.27 -16.31
N SER A 116 -27.90 -11.93 -15.73
CA SER A 116 -27.33 -13.17 -16.27
C SER A 116 -28.33 -14.34 -16.19
N ALA A 117 -28.33 -15.19 -17.21
CA ALA A 117 -29.05 -16.47 -17.20
C ALA A 117 -28.60 -17.36 -16.02
N ASN A 118 -27.32 -17.27 -15.64
CA ASN A 118 -26.70 -18.08 -14.59
C ASN A 118 -26.85 -17.49 -13.18
N PHE A 119 -27.76 -16.53 -12.97
CA PHE A 119 -27.96 -15.85 -11.68
C PHE A 119 -28.14 -16.81 -10.50
N ASP A 120 -28.85 -17.92 -10.68
CA ASP A 120 -29.14 -18.86 -9.60
C ASP A 120 -27.90 -19.60 -9.06
N ILE A 121 -26.89 -19.75 -9.91
CA ILE A 121 -25.58 -20.27 -9.53
C ILE A 121 -24.71 -19.15 -8.96
N LEU A 122 -24.65 -18.00 -9.65
CA LEU A 122 -23.83 -16.85 -9.25
C LEU A 122 -24.22 -16.31 -7.86
N ARG A 123 -25.51 -16.25 -7.53
CA ARG A 123 -26.01 -15.75 -6.24
C ARG A 123 -25.44 -16.51 -5.04
N LYS A 124 -25.03 -17.78 -5.20
CA LYS A 124 -24.42 -18.58 -4.14
C LYS A 124 -23.01 -18.10 -3.75
N ARG A 125 -22.33 -17.33 -4.62
CA ARG A 125 -20.92 -16.91 -4.45
C ARG A 125 -20.75 -15.43 -4.14
N ILE A 126 -21.73 -14.59 -4.49
CA ILE A 126 -21.61 -13.12 -4.45
C ILE A 126 -22.16 -12.47 -3.18
N GLY A 127 -22.84 -13.23 -2.32
CA GLY A 127 -23.56 -12.68 -1.16
C GLY A 127 -22.68 -11.81 -0.26
N GLN A 128 -21.48 -12.27 0.09
CA GLN A 128 -20.56 -11.49 0.91
C GLN A 128 -20.09 -10.19 0.19
N SER A 129 -19.80 -10.26 -1.11
CA SER A 129 -19.38 -9.09 -1.90
C SER A 129 -20.48 -8.02 -1.90
N ILE A 130 -21.74 -8.42 -2.12
CA ILE A 130 -22.89 -7.49 -2.10
C ILE A 130 -23.10 -6.92 -0.70
N GLN A 131 -23.01 -7.74 0.35
CA GLN A 131 -23.13 -7.28 1.74
C GLN A 131 -22.10 -6.19 2.06
N MET A 132 -20.85 -6.37 1.61
CA MET A 132 -19.78 -5.38 1.80
C MET A 132 -20.00 -4.12 0.97
N GLY A 133 -20.32 -4.27 -0.32
CA GLY A 133 -20.63 -3.13 -1.19
C GLY A 133 -21.81 -2.31 -0.67
N PHE A 134 -22.88 -2.94 -0.20
CA PHE A 134 -24.03 -2.26 0.38
C PHE A 134 -23.75 -1.65 1.74
N ALA A 135 -22.94 -2.31 2.59
CA ALA A 135 -22.56 -1.77 3.89
C ALA A 135 -21.78 -0.45 3.79
N MET A 136 -21.00 -0.27 2.72
CA MET A 136 -20.21 0.94 2.46
C MET A 136 -20.96 1.95 1.57
N SER A 137 -22.04 1.55 0.91
CA SER A 137 -22.85 2.45 0.08
C SER A 137 -23.87 3.22 0.92
N SER A 138 -24.33 4.36 0.41
CA SER A 138 -25.44 5.08 1.03
C SER A 138 -26.76 4.31 0.84
N ASP A 139 -27.63 4.37 1.85
CA ASP A 139 -28.93 3.67 1.81
C ASP A 139 -29.79 4.10 0.61
N ILE A 140 -29.75 5.39 0.24
CA ILE A 140 -30.48 5.93 -0.91
C ILE A 140 -29.97 5.30 -2.21
N TRP A 141 -28.65 5.20 -2.38
CA TRP A 141 -28.05 4.60 -3.56
C TRP A 141 -28.42 3.12 -3.68
N VAL A 142 -28.34 2.36 -2.57
CA VAL A 142 -28.71 0.94 -2.54
C VAL A 142 -30.19 0.74 -2.86
N THR A 143 -31.08 1.54 -2.26
CA THR A 143 -32.52 1.46 -2.54
C THR A 143 -32.84 1.77 -4.00
N ASN A 144 -32.22 2.79 -4.59
CA ASN A 144 -32.41 3.13 -6.00
C ASN A 144 -31.94 2.00 -6.93
N LEU A 145 -30.78 1.38 -6.63
CA LEU A 145 -30.26 0.25 -7.39
C LEU A 145 -31.16 -0.99 -7.31
N ILE A 146 -31.66 -1.33 -6.13
CA ILE A 146 -32.57 -2.48 -5.94
C ILE A 146 -33.90 -2.23 -6.68
N ASN A 147 -34.38 -0.99 -6.68
CA ASN A 147 -35.63 -0.62 -7.33
C ASN A 147 -35.54 -0.61 -8.85
N SER A 148 -34.36 -0.44 -9.44
CA SER A 148 -34.17 -0.50 -10.90
C SER A 148 -34.24 -1.93 -11.47
N ILE A 149 -34.28 -2.95 -10.62
CA ILE A 149 -34.34 -4.35 -11.06
C ILE A 149 -35.79 -4.82 -11.08
N ASP A 150 -36.31 -5.19 -12.25
CA ASP A 150 -37.70 -5.62 -12.45
C ASP A 150 -38.00 -6.98 -11.82
N ASN A 151 -37.04 -7.92 -11.87
CA ASN A 151 -37.23 -9.29 -11.38
C ASN A 151 -37.36 -9.32 -9.85
N LYS A 152 -38.56 -9.66 -9.36
CA LYS A 152 -38.87 -9.72 -7.92
C LYS A 152 -37.98 -10.70 -7.15
N ARG A 153 -37.61 -11.84 -7.73
CA ARG A 153 -36.76 -12.85 -7.07
C ARG A 153 -35.37 -12.29 -6.79
N VAL A 154 -34.78 -11.64 -7.79
CA VAL A 154 -33.48 -10.96 -7.67
C VAL A 154 -33.57 -9.82 -6.65
N ARG A 155 -34.65 -9.02 -6.71
CA ARG A 155 -34.89 -7.93 -5.76
C ARG A 155 -34.93 -8.40 -4.31
N TYR A 156 -35.67 -9.47 -4.03
CA TYR A 156 -35.72 -10.05 -2.68
C TYR A 156 -34.37 -10.60 -2.22
N PHE A 157 -33.60 -11.20 -3.12
CA PHE A 157 -32.24 -11.63 -2.81
C PHE A 157 -31.33 -10.45 -2.44
N LEU A 158 -31.36 -9.36 -3.20
CA LEU A 158 -30.54 -8.18 -2.88
C LEU A 158 -30.97 -7.51 -1.57
N GLN A 159 -32.27 -7.43 -1.31
CA GLN A 159 -32.78 -6.94 -0.02
C GLN A 159 -32.27 -7.77 1.15
N SER A 160 -32.16 -9.10 1.01
CA SER A 160 -31.63 -9.96 2.07
C SER A 160 -30.12 -9.82 2.28
N GLN A 161 -29.39 -9.22 1.33
CA GLN A 161 -27.97 -8.88 1.51
C GLN A 161 -27.75 -7.58 2.29
N LYS A 162 -28.79 -6.79 2.57
CA LYS A 162 -28.68 -5.61 3.42
C LYS A 162 -28.70 -6.03 4.90
N LEU A 163 -27.53 -6.17 5.50
CA LEU A 163 -27.40 -6.63 6.89
C LEU A 163 -27.33 -5.46 7.88
N GLU A 164 -28.26 -5.41 8.83
CA GLU A 164 -28.35 -4.35 9.84
C GLU A 164 -27.11 -4.23 10.74
N ARG A 165 -26.37 -5.33 10.96
CA ARG A 165 -25.15 -5.31 11.78
C ARG A 165 -24.13 -4.28 11.29
N TYR A 166 -24.07 -4.04 9.97
CA TYR A 166 -23.13 -3.10 9.37
C TYR A 166 -23.54 -1.62 9.48
N HIS A 167 -24.66 -1.32 10.13
CA HIS A 167 -24.94 0.03 10.60
C HIS A 167 -23.96 0.47 11.70
N ARG A 168 -23.35 -0.48 12.42
CA ARG A 168 -22.30 -0.20 13.42
C ARG A 168 -20.93 -0.09 12.74
N LEU A 169 -20.19 0.97 13.07
CA LEU A 169 -18.84 1.23 12.55
C LEU A 169 -17.89 0.03 12.78
N GLU A 170 -17.83 -0.48 14.01
CA GLU A 170 -16.92 -1.57 14.40
C GLU A 170 -17.17 -2.85 13.58
N GLU A 171 -18.44 -3.21 13.38
CA GLU A 171 -18.83 -4.37 12.57
C GLU A 171 -18.50 -4.17 11.09
N ARG A 172 -18.66 -2.94 10.58
CA ARG A 172 -18.31 -2.61 9.19
C ARG A 172 -16.81 -2.69 8.96
N GLN A 173 -16.03 -2.10 9.85
CA GLN A 173 -14.56 -2.16 9.82
C GLN A 173 -14.06 -3.61 9.91
N ALA A 174 -14.58 -4.38 10.87
CA ALA A 174 -14.20 -5.79 11.03
C ALA A 174 -14.63 -6.64 9.81
N GLY A 175 -15.81 -6.36 9.25
CA GLY A 175 -16.33 -6.98 8.04
C GLY A 175 -15.42 -6.74 6.84
N LEU A 176 -15.12 -5.47 6.55
CA LEU A 176 -14.25 -5.08 5.44
C LEU A 176 -12.84 -5.66 5.61
N THR A 177 -12.26 -5.59 6.81
CA THR A 177 -10.92 -6.16 7.07
C THR A 177 -10.87 -7.66 6.81
N ARG A 178 -11.91 -8.41 7.20
CA ARG A 178 -11.98 -9.85 6.91
C ARG A 178 -12.19 -10.12 5.43
N TYR A 179 -12.94 -9.27 4.75
CA TYR A 179 -13.20 -9.40 3.32
C TYR A 179 -11.95 -9.09 2.48
N LEU A 180 -11.24 -8.00 2.78
CA LEU A 180 -9.96 -7.64 2.17
C LEU A 180 -8.94 -8.80 2.21
N ARG A 181 -8.88 -9.54 3.34
CA ARG A 181 -7.98 -10.70 3.48
C ARG A 181 -8.21 -11.81 2.45
N GLN A 182 -9.41 -11.91 1.87
CA GLN A 182 -9.71 -12.92 0.85
C GLN A 182 -9.03 -12.61 -0.49
N PHE A 183 -8.62 -11.36 -0.71
CA PHE A 183 -8.05 -10.87 -1.97
C PHE A 183 -6.62 -10.32 -1.79
N VAL A 184 -5.95 -10.62 -0.67
CA VAL A 184 -4.61 -10.12 -0.37
C VAL A 184 -3.57 -10.50 -1.44
N ASN A 185 -3.77 -11.63 -2.12
CA ASN A 185 -2.86 -12.12 -3.15
C ASN A 185 -3.26 -11.68 -4.57
N ASP A 186 -4.38 -10.98 -4.72
CA ASP A 186 -4.92 -10.62 -6.02
C ASP A 186 -4.47 -9.18 -6.36
N ASN A 187 -4.01 -8.96 -7.59
CA ASN A 187 -3.71 -7.63 -8.12
C ASN A 187 -4.89 -7.15 -8.97
N TYR A 188 -5.67 -6.20 -8.44
CA TYR A 188 -6.90 -5.70 -9.07
C TYR A 188 -7.05 -4.18 -9.00
N GLN A 189 -6.02 -3.48 -8.52
CA GLN A 189 -6.07 -2.04 -8.35
C GLN A 189 -5.92 -1.32 -9.70
N SER A 190 -6.73 -0.29 -9.90
CA SER A 190 -6.73 0.56 -11.09
C SER A 190 -7.11 1.97 -10.68
N ALA A 191 -6.78 2.96 -11.51
CA ALA A 191 -7.10 4.36 -11.25
C ALA A 191 -7.42 5.10 -12.54
N GLU A 192 -8.09 6.23 -12.39
CA GLU A 192 -8.31 7.18 -13.47
C GLU A 192 -7.41 8.40 -13.28
N PHE A 193 -6.70 8.79 -14.34
CA PHE A 193 -5.86 9.97 -14.35
C PHE A 193 -6.73 11.21 -14.65
N PRO A 194 -6.64 12.26 -13.83
CA PRO A 194 -7.43 13.46 -14.02
C PRO A 194 -6.96 14.27 -15.22
N GLU A 195 -7.90 14.83 -15.97
CA GLU A 195 -7.63 15.77 -17.07
C GLU A 195 -7.89 17.22 -16.66
N THR A 196 -8.80 17.44 -15.70
CA THR A 196 -9.17 18.76 -15.19
C THR A 196 -8.82 18.96 -13.70
N VAL A 197 -8.71 20.21 -13.24
CA VAL A 197 -8.39 20.51 -11.82
C VAL A 197 -9.46 19.98 -10.88
N SER A 198 -10.73 20.00 -11.30
CA SER A 198 -11.85 19.45 -10.54
C SER A 198 -11.74 17.94 -10.40
N GLU A 199 -11.40 17.24 -11.48
CA GLU A 199 -11.12 15.80 -11.47
C GLU A 199 -9.90 15.49 -10.62
N LEU A 200 -8.84 16.30 -10.68
CA LEU A 200 -7.65 16.09 -9.86
C LEU A 200 -8.03 16.04 -8.39
N LYS A 201 -8.78 17.02 -7.88
CA LYS A 201 -9.23 17.01 -6.49
C LYS A 201 -10.12 15.82 -6.14
N LEU A 202 -10.93 15.36 -7.09
CA LEU A 202 -11.88 14.26 -6.88
C LEU A 202 -11.19 12.88 -6.90
N LEU A 203 -10.26 12.68 -7.83
CA LEU A 203 -9.62 11.39 -8.12
C LEU A 203 -8.26 11.24 -7.41
N TYR A 204 -7.70 12.32 -6.88
CA TYR A 204 -6.36 12.34 -6.29
C TYR A 204 -6.16 11.26 -5.22
N SER A 205 -7.10 11.12 -4.28
CA SER A 205 -6.97 10.13 -3.21
C SER A 205 -6.90 8.71 -3.79
N SER A 206 -7.83 8.33 -4.69
CA SER A 206 -7.78 7.04 -5.38
C SER A 206 -6.49 6.84 -6.19
N LEU A 207 -6.01 7.89 -6.88
CA LEU A 207 -4.77 7.85 -7.65
C LEU A 207 -3.55 7.66 -6.74
N LYS A 208 -3.46 8.38 -5.62
CA LYS A 208 -2.39 8.25 -4.62
C LYS A 208 -2.31 6.83 -4.09
N HIS A 209 -3.44 6.28 -3.64
CA HIS A 209 -3.50 4.91 -3.12
C HIS A 209 -3.08 3.88 -4.19
N PHE A 210 -3.54 4.06 -5.42
CA PHE A 210 -3.12 3.21 -6.55
C PHE A 210 -1.61 3.27 -6.79
N LEU A 211 -1.02 4.47 -6.85
CA LEU A 211 0.42 4.63 -7.07
C LEU A 211 1.24 4.03 -5.93
N ILE A 212 0.84 4.25 -4.66
CA ILE A 212 1.49 3.66 -3.49
C ILE A 212 1.39 2.13 -3.51
N TYR A 213 0.21 1.58 -3.84
CA TYR A 213 0.02 0.14 -3.99
C TYR A 213 0.96 -0.45 -5.05
N ARG A 214 1.09 0.23 -6.19
CA ARG A 214 1.96 -0.20 -7.30
C ARG A 214 3.44 -0.19 -6.92
N VAL A 215 3.88 0.86 -6.23
CA VAL A 215 5.26 1.02 -5.78
C VAL A 215 5.63 0.00 -4.71
N SER A 216 4.77 -0.17 -3.70
CA SER A 216 5.01 -1.09 -2.56
C SER A 216 5.16 -2.55 -3.01
N HIS A 217 4.45 -2.97 -4.06
CA HIS A 217 4.52 -4.32 -4.61
C HIS A 217 5.57 -4.50 -5.72
N LYS A 218 6.30 -3.45 -6.08
CA LYS A 218 7.38 -3.47 -7.10
C LYS A 218 6.90 -3.98 -8.47
N PHE A 219 5.67 -3.63 -8.86
CA PHE A 219 5.12 -4.00 -10.17
C PHE A 219 5.74 -3.19 -11.32
N ASP A 220 5.57 -3.67 -12.56
CA ASP A 220 6.07 -3.00 -13.77
C ASP A 220 5.25 -1.75 -14.14
N ASN A 221 5.80 -0.57 -13.88
CA ASN A 221 5.11 0.71 -14.06
C ASN A 221 5.40 1.40 -15.41
N THR A 222 5.92 0.68 -16.41
CA THR A 222 6.25 1.26 -17.72
C THR A 222 5.04 1.91 -18.43
N SER A 223 3.86 1.29 -18.37
CA SER A 223 2.61 1.81 -18.97
C SER A 223 2.12 3.11 -18.31
N LEU A 224 2.53 3.38 -17.07
CA LEU A 224 2.14 4.57 -16.32
C LEU A 224 2.99 5.80 -16.64
N LEU A 225 4.13 5.63 -17.34
CA LEU A 225 5.06 6.73 -17.61
C LEU A 225 4.43 7.83 -18.48
N GLU A 226 3.71 7.48 -19.55
CA GLU A 226 3.07 8.47 -20.42
C GLU A 226 1.92 9.22 -19.73
N PRO A 227 0.98 8.55 -19.03
CA PRO A 227 -0.02 9.23 -18.20
C PRO A 227 0.59 10.17 -17.15
N LEU A 228 1.68 9.75 -16.48
CA LEU A 228 2.37 10.59 -15.49
C LEU A 228 3.04 11.80 -16.14
N LYS A 229 3.67 11.65 -17.32
CA LYS A 229 4.23 12.78 -18.06
C LYS A 229 3.16 13.80 -18.42
N ALA A 230 2.02 13.33 -18.96
CA ALA A 230 0.90 14.20 -19.32
C ALA A 230 0.37 14.98 -18.10
N LEU A 231 0.25 14.32 -16.94
CA LEU A 231 -0.16 14.94 -15.68
C LEU A 231 0.83 16.02 -15.22
N VAL A 232 2.13 15.73 -15.28
CA VAL A 232 3.22 16.64 -14.87
C VAL A 232 3.36 17.84 -15.82
N GLU A 233 3.03 17.67 -17.10
CA GLU A 233 3.04 18.73 -18.10
C GLU A 233 1.86 19.70 -17.97
N ASN A 234 0.75 19.25 -17.36
CA ASN A 234 -0.47 20.03 -17.27
C ASN A 234 -0.27 21.30 -16.45
N LYS A 235 -0.36 22.45 -17.14
CA LYS A 235 -0.15 23.77 -16.53
C LYS A 235 -1.23 24.15 -15.52
N GLU A 236 -2.44 23.63 -15.67
CA GLU A 236 -3.56 23.94 -14.77
C GLU A 236 -3.41 23.27 -13.40
N PHE A 237 -2.65 22.17 -13.34
CA PHE A 237 -2.38 21.44 -12.10
C PHE A 237 -1.27 22.08 -11.28
N LYS A 238 -0.45 22.95 -11.89
CA LYS A 238 0.67 23.59 -11.20
C LYS A 238 0.18 24.44 -10.03
N GLY A 239 0.84 24.29 -8.89
CA GLY A 239 0.52 25.02 -7.65
C GLY A 239 -0.49 24.32 -6.74
N THR A 240 -1.05 23.17 -7.12
CA THR A 240 -1.88 22.36 -6.22
C THR A 240 -1.03 21.36 -5.41
N PRO A 241 -1.40 21.07 -4.14
CA PRO A 241 -0.75 20.02 -3.36
C PRO A 241 -0.82 18.65 -4.05
N GLU A 242 -1.97 18.30 -4.62
CA GLU A 242 -2.21 17.01 -5.26
C GLU A 242 -1.23 16.75 -6.40
N HIS A 243 -0.96 17.77 -7.22
CA HIS A 243 0.01 17.70 -8.30
C HIS A 243 1.44 17.52 -7.78
N MET A 244 1.81 18.26 -6.72
CA MET A 244 3.12 18.13 -6.08
C MET A 244 3.33 16.71 -5.55
N GLU A 245 2.36 16.16 -4.84
CA GLU A 245 2.47 14.82 -4.26
C GLU A 245 2.63 13.72 -5.33
N VAL A 246 1.88 13.78 -6.44
CA VAL A 246 2.06 12.85 -7.56
C VAL A 246 3.44 12.99 -8.21
N VAL A 247 3.93 14.23 -8.38
CA VAL A 247 5.29 14.50 -8.91
C VAL A 247 6.36 13.90 -8.00
N VAL A 248 6.20 13.99 -6.67
CA VAL A 248 7.13 13.41 -5.70
C VAL A 248 7.14 11.89 -5.78
N LEU A 249 5.98 11.23 -5.86
CA LEU A 249 5.90 9.78 -6.06
C LEU A 249 6.57 9.36 -7.37
N TYR A 250 6.33 10.11 -8.45
CA TYR A 250 6.94 9.86 -9.75
C TYR A 250 8.47 9.97 -9.69
N ALA A 251 8.98 11.01 -9.01
CA ALA A 251 10.41 11.24 -8.80
C ALA A 251 11.07 10.16 -7.94
N ALA A 252 10.43 9.75 -6.85
CA ALA A 252 11.01 8.81 -5.88
C ALA A 252 11.08 7.38 -6.42
N PHE A 253 10.04 6.92 -7.12
CA PHE A 253 9.81 5.49 -7.27
C PHE A 253 9.89 4.93 -8.69
N PHE A 254 9.76 5.77 -9.73
CA PHE A 254 9.70 5.30 -11.10
C PHE A 254 11.10 5.27 -11.74
N ASP A 255 11.35 4.25 -12.55
CA ASP A 255 12.58 4.15 -13.33
C ASP A 255 12.46 5.00 -14.59
N LEU A 256 13.35 6.00 -14.71
CA LEU A 256 13.35 6.99 -15.78
C LEU A 256 14.57 6.81 -16.66
N ASN A 257 14.36 6.87 -17.98
CA ASN A 257 15.47 7.05 -18.92
C ASN A 257 16.00 8.49 -18.86
N GLU A 258 17.11 8.78 -19.54
CA GLU A 258 17.74 10.11 -19.51
C GLU A 258 16.80 11.24 -19.99
N LYS A 259 15.97 10.98 -20.99
CA LYS A 259 15.01 11.95 -21.53
C LYS A 259 13.93 12.28 -20.50
N ASP A 260 13.38 11.24 -19.88
CA ASP A 260 12.30 11.34 -18.91
C ASP A 260 12.79 11.95 -17.59
N HIS A 261 14.03 11.65 -17.19
CA HIS A 261 14.69 12.31 -16.08
C HIS A 261 14.84 13.82 -16.31
N LYS A 262 15.34 14.25 -17.48
CA LYS A 262 15.47 15.68 -17.82
C LYS A 262 14.11 16.36 -17.86
N HIS A 263 13.09 15.69 -18.39
CA HIS A 263 11.72 16.17 -18.41
C HIS A 263 11.20 16.41 -16.99
N LEU A 264 11.29 15.40 -16.12
CA LEU A 264 10.82 15.51 -14.75
C LEU A 264 11.60 16.55 -13.94
N ALA A 265 12.93 16.61 -14.08
CA ALA A 265 13.78 17.58 -13.40
C ALA A 265 13.35 19.02 -13.72
N LYS A 266 13.04 19.31 -14.99
CA LYS A 266 12.53 20.62 -15.39
C LYS A 266 11.23 20.96 -14.66
N HIS A 267 10.25 20.07 -14.70
CA HIS A 267 8.92 20.32 -14.12
C HIS A 267 8.96 20.35 -12.58
N PHE A 268 9.75 19.49 -11.94
CA PHE A 268 9.94 19.49 -10.49
C PHE A 268 10.47 20.85 -9.99
N ASN A 269 11.52 21.37 -10.64
CA ASN A 269 12.11 22.66 -10.25
C ASN A 269 11.22 23.86 -10.63
N GLU A 270 10.38 23.75 -11.65
CA GLU A 270 9.33 24.73 -11.92
C GLU A 270 8.29 24.77 -10.79
N ILE A 271 7.80 23.61 -10.34
CA ILE A 271 6.83 23.52 -9.25
C ILE A 271 7.41 24.11 -7.96
N ARG A 272 8.64 23.74 -7.63
CA ARG A 272 9.41 24.26 -6.48
C ARG A 272 9.47 25.79 -6.44
N LYS A 273 9.56 26.45 -7.60
CA LYS A 273 9.57 27.91 -7.71
C LYS A 273 8.17 28.54 -7.75
N SER A 274 7.18 27.82 -8.27
CA SER A 274 5.83 28.34 -8.49
C SER A 274 4.96 28.38 -7.24
N MET A 275 5.25 27.53 -6.25
CA MET A 275 4.42 27.34 -5.06
C MET A 275 5.11 27.99 -3.84
N PRO A 276 4.52 29.02 -3.20
CA PRO A 276 5.13 29.72 -2.07
C PRO A 276 5.49 28.81 -0.89
N ASP A 277 4.58 27.89 -0.54
CA ASP A 277 4.73 26.99 0.61
C ASP A 277 5.27 25.61 0.20
N PHE A 278 5.99 25.53 -0.93
CA PHE A 278 6.43 24.26 -1.50
C PHE A 278 7.23 23.43 -0.50
N GLN A 279 8.23 24.04 0.15
CA GLN A 279 9.16 23.32 1.03
C GLN A 279 8.44 22.72 2.26
N GLU A 280 7.54 23.49 2.87
CA GLU A 280 6.76 23.01 4.03
C GLU A 280 5.88 21.82 3.63
N LYS A 281 5.13 21.94 2.53
CA LYS A 281 4.24 20.88 2.04
C LYS A 281 5.02 19.66 1.57
N TYR A 282 6.16 19.88 0.91
CA TYR A 282 7.05 18.81 0.48
C TYR A 282 7.57 18.01 1.69
N MET A 283 8.08 18.68 2.72
CA MET A 283 8.62 18.00 3.91
C MET A 283 7.52 17.28 4.69
N ALA A 284 6.32 17.86 4.78
CA ALA A 284 5.17 17.19 5.39
C ALA A 284 4.80 15.92 4.62
N TYR A 285 4.80 15.97 3.29
CA TYR A 285 4.49 14.81 2.47
C TYR A 285 5.60 13.75 2.49
N LEU A 286 6.87 14.16 2.46
CA LEU A 286 8.00 13.25 2.64
C LEU A 286 7.89 12.52 3.98
N LEU A 287 7.53 13.23 5.05
CA LEU A 287 7.32 12.64 6.36
C LEU A 287 6.15 11.65 6.37
N GLU A 288 5.06 11.95 5.68
CA GLU A 288 3.94 11.01 5.48
C GLU A 288 4.43 9.71 4.82
N LEU A 289 5.19 9.80 3.71
CA LEU A 289 5.77 8.65 3.04
C LEU A 289 6.78 7.89 3.92
N GLN A 290 7.53 8.59 4.76
CA GLN A 290 8.46 8.00 5.72
C GLN A 290 7.77 7.32 6.91
N HIS A 291 6.53 7.65 7.21
CA HIS A 291 5.73 6.97 8.23
C HIS A 291 4.87 5.84 7.67
N ASP A 292 4.61 5.83 6.36
CA ASP A 292 3.88 4.74 5.71
C ASP A 292 4.72 3.44 5.72
N PRO A 293 4.26 2.36 6.39
CA PRO A 293 4.99 1.09 6.46
C PRO A 293 4.98 0.32 5.13
N THR A 294 4.13 0.69 4.18
CA THR A 294 4.05 0.06 2.85
C THR A 294 5.03 0.71 1.86
N VAL A 295 5.57 1.89 2.17
CA VAL A 295 6.44 2.66 1.29
C VAL A 295 7.90 2.61 1.74
N GLU A 296 8.74 2.02 0.89
CA GLU A 296 10.19 1.95 1.07
C GLU A 296 10.87 3.26 0.60
N MET A 297 10.75 4.35 1.37
CA MET A 297 11.66 5.51 1.25
C MET A 297 13.07 5.10 1.71
N ASP A 298 13.88 4.62 0.76
CA ASP A 298 15.26 4.16 0.94
C ASP A 298 16.29 5.12 0.30
N GLN A 299 17.56 4.73 0.34
CA GLN A 299 18.65 5.48 -0.29
C GLN A 299 18.41 5.70 -1.79
N ARG A 300 17.81 4.74 -2.50
CA ARG A 300 17.55 4.84 -3.94
C ARG A 300 16.50 5.90 -4.23
N ALA A 301 15.41 5.94 -3.45
CA ALA A 301 14.37 6.95 -3.56
C ALA A 301 14.93 8.36 -3.31
N ASP A 302 15.73 8.54 -2.26
CA ASP A 302 16.35 9.84 -1.95
C ASP A 302 17.34 10.28 -3.04
N HIS A 303 18.19 9.39 -3.53
CA HIS A 303 19.13 9.70 -4.61
C HIS A 303 18.42 10.09 -5.91
N ARG A 304 17.31 9.42 -6.26
CA ARG A 304 16.51 9.77 -7.44
C ARG A 304 15.97 11.19 -7.35
N ILE A 305 15.40 11.56 -6.19
CA ILE A 305 14.92 12.92 -5.97
C ILE A 305 16.09 13.91 -6.02
N SER A 306 17.17 13.65 -5.27
CA SER A 306 18.37 14.50 -5.24
C SER A 306 18.94 14.77 -6.63
N GLY A 307 18.93 13.76 -7.51
CA GLY A 307 19.37 13.86 -8.91
C GLY A 307 18.51 14.77 -9.79
N LEU A 308 17.25 15.01 -9.43
CA LEU A 308 16.34 15.90 -10.15
C LEU A 308 16.45 17.36 -9.69
N LEU A 309 17.02 17.62 -8.52
CA LEU A 309 17.05 18.95 -7.93
C LEU A 309 18.06 19.86 -8.62
N ASP A 310 17.65 21.09 -8.88
CA ASP A 310 18.57 22.19 -9.13
C ASP A 310 19.25 22.57 -7.81
N LYS A 311 20.48 22.05 -7.61
CA LYS A 311 21.31 22.29 -6.42
C LYS A 311 21.93 23.69 -6.37
N SER A 312 21.73 24.52 -7.39
CA SER A 312 22.16 25.92 -7.37
C SER A 312 21.25 26.81 -6.51
N ILE A 313 20.05 26.33 -6.17
CA ILE A 313 19.08 27.03 -5.33
C ILE A 313 19.43 26.75 -3.85
N ASP A 314 19.75 27.80 -3.09
CA ASP A 314 20.00 27.71 -1.65
C ASP A 314 18.67 27.79 -0.86
N ASP A 315 18.04 26.64 -0.69
CA ASP A 315 16.86 26.47 0.16
C ASP A 315 16.97 25.21 1.04
N ASP A 316 15.99 25.00 1.92
CA ASP A 316 16.00 23.92 2.89
C ASP A 316 15.89 22.54 2.22
N LEU A 317 15.22 22.45 1.06
CA LEU A 317 15.14 21.21 0.28
C LEU A 317 16.51 20.78 -0.24
N THR A 318 17.25 21.70 -0.87
CA THR A 318 18.61 21.42 -1.36
C THR A 318 19.55 21.11 -0.20
N ARG A 319 19.44 21.83 0.92
CA ARG A 319 20.22 21.54 2.14
C ARG A 319 19.90 20.14 2.69
N TYR A 320 18.62 19.75 2.74
CA TYR A 320 18.21 18.42 3.18
C TYR A 320 18.80 17.32 2.30
N TYR A 321 18.64 17.41 0.97
CA TYR A 321 19.14 16.37 0.07
C TYR A 321 20.67 16.32 -0.02
N ASN A 322 21.37 17.45 0.16
CA ASN A 322 22.83 17.42 0.29
C ASN A 322 23.27 16.68 1.57
N LEU A 323 22.55 16.85 2.68
CA LEU A 323 22.79 16.06 3.90
C LEU A 323 22.49 14.58 3.64
N MET A 324 21.36 14.25 3.02
CA MET A 324 21.00 12.87 2.72
C MET A 324 22.05 12.20 1.84
N ASP A 325 22.53 12.86 0.78
CA ASP A 325 23.63 12.35 -0.06
C ASP A 325 24.91 12.08 0.75
N GLU A 326 25.25 12.94 1.71
CA GLU A 326 26.40 12.72 2.60
C GLU A 326 26.21 11.52 3.53
N VAL A 327 25.04 11.41 4.18
CA VAL A 327 24.68 10.30 5.06
C VAL A 327 24.68 8.98 4.28
N HIS A 328 24.08 8.98 3.09
CA HIS A 328 23.94 7.84 2.21
C HIS A 328 25.27 7.38 1.62
N SER A 329 26.18 8.31 1.30
CA SER A 329 27.50 7.99 0.73
C SER A 329 28.53 7.55 1.78
N LYS A 330 28.59 8.21 2.94
CA LYS A 330 29.56 7.91 4.00
C LYS A 330 29.09 6.83 4.96
N GLY A 331 27.77 6.60 5.02
CA GLY A 331 27.12 5.72 5.98
C GLY A 331 26.80 6.43 7.30
N TYR A 332 25.59 6.21 7.82
CA TYR A 332 25.09 6.83 9.04
C TYR A 332 25.91 6.50 10.32
N ILE A 333 26.75 5.47 10.31
CA ILE A 333 27.62 5.12 11.44
C ILE A 333 28.94 5.91 11.45
N ASN A 334 29.28 6.59 10.35
CA ASN A 334 30.51 7.37 10.20
C ASN A 334 30.44 8.66 11.04
N GLU A 335 31.51 8.98 11.77
CA GLU A 335 31.59 10.20 12.60
C GLU A 335 31.40 11.48 11.78
N GLU A 336 31.89 11.54 10.54
CA GLU A 336 31.67 12.69 9.66
C GLU A 336 30.19 12.89 9.33
N ALA A 337 29.48 11.80 9.02
CA ALA A 337 28.04 11.84 8.76
C ALA A 337 27.27 12.27 10.01
N GLN A 338 27.64 11.76 11.19
CA GLN A 338 27.02 12.18 12.46
C GLN A 338 27.25 13.66 12.74
N ASN A 339 28.44 14.18 12.47
CA ASN A 339 28.76 15.60 12.62
C ASN A 339 27.97 16.46 11.63
N ALA A 340 27.80 16.02 10.38
CA ALA A 340 26.97 16.70 9.40
C ALA A 340 25.49 16.76 9.83
N VAL A 341 24.93 15.64 10.31
CA VAL A 341 23.57 15.58 10.86
C VAL A 341 23.43 16.53 12.06
N LYS A 342 24.41 16.54 12.97
CA LYS A 342 24.42 17.45 14.12
C LYS A 342 24.42 18.92 13.70
N ALA A 343 25.30 19.29 12.77
CA ALA A 343 25.41 20.65 12.27
C ALA A 343 24.12 21.11 11.60
N PHE A 344 23.52 20.24 10.78
CA PHE A 344 22.25 20.50 10.13
C PHE A 344 21.12 20.68 11.14
N CYS A 345 20.90 19.72 12.04
CA CYS A 345 19.78 19.76 12.98
C CYS A 345 19.85 20.93 13.95
N SER A 346 21.06 21.39 14.30
CA SER A 346 21.27 22.57 15.15
C SER A 346 20.83 23.89 14.49
N GLY A 347 20.69 23.91 13.15
CA GLY A 347 20.24 25.08 12.39
C GLY A 347 18.72 25.26 12.35
N TYR A 348 17.94 24.27 12.80
CA TYR A 348 16.48 24.30 12.77
C TYR A 348 15.89 24.04 14.16
N GLU A 349 14.63 24.41 14.36
CA GLU A 349 13.92 24.09 15.59
C GLU A 349 13.84 22.57 15.80
N GLY A 350 13.98 22.10 17.05
CA GLY A 350 14.02 20.67 17.35
C GLY A 350 12.77 19.89 16.93
N LEU A 351 11.60 20.55 16.91
CA LEU A 351 10.32 19.98 16.48
C LEU A 351 9.95 20.31 15.03
N SER A 352 10.87 20.87 14.25
CA SER A 352 10.61 21.16 12.84
C SER A 352 10.44 19.88 12.01
N THR A 353 9.57 19.95 11.00
CA THR A 353 9.28 18.84 10.07
C THR A 353 10.54 18.34 9.37
N ILE A 354 11.46 19.23 9.01
CA ILE A 354 12.72 18.86 8.35
C ILE A 354 13.64 18.06 9.27
N ASN A 355 13.73 18.42 10.55
CA ASN A 355 14.46 17.64 11.54
C ASN A 355 13.78 16.29 11.81
N GLU A 356 12.44 16.23 11.77
CA GLU A 356 11.72 14.94 11.81
C GLU A 356 12.07 14.07 10.60
N CYS A 357 12.10 14.62 9.39
CA CYS A 357 12.48 13.85 8.18
C CYS A 357 13.88 13.23 8.31
N VAL A 358 14.86 13.99 8.83
CA VAL A 358 16.21 13.46 9.10
C VAL A 358 16.17 12.36 10.16
N ARG A 359 15.42 12.56 11.24
CA ARG A 359 15.25 11.56 12.32
C ARG A 359 14.66 10.26 11.79
N GLN A 360 13.64 10.34 10.95
CA GLN A 360 13.00 9.16 10.35
C GLN A 360 13.94 8.43 9.40
N THR A 361 14.70 9.13 8.55
CA THR A 361 15.71 8.49 7.69
C THR A 361 16.75 7.71 8.51
N ILE A 362 17.31 8.32 9.56
CA ILE A 362 18.29 7.66 10.43
C ILE A 362 17.65 6.50 11.21
N TYR A 363 16.43 6.67 11.72
CA TYR A 363 15.70 5.61 12.39
C TYR A 363 15.48 4.40 11.47
N ARG A 364 15.08 4.64 10.21
CA ARG A 364 14.89 3.59 9.20
C ARG A 364 16.16 2.78 8.94
N TYR A 365 17.33 3.41 8.96
CA TYR A 365 18.60 2.70 8.86
C TYR A 365 18.82 1.70 10.01
N PHE A 366 18.58 2.13 11.25
CA PHE A 366 18.65 1.24 12.41
C PHE A 366 17.57 0.15 12.34
N ALA A 367 16.34 0.52 11.99
CA ALA A 367 15.20 -0.39 11.89
C ALA A 367 15.44 -1.49 10.85
N SER A 368 15.92 -1.12 9.66
CA SER A 368 16.23 -2.05 8.58
C SER A 368 17.36 -3.00 8.96
N LEU A 369 18.40 -2.51 9.64
CA LEU A 369 19.49 -3.39 10.06
C LEU A 369 19.00 -4.39 11.12
N ILE A 370 18.41 -3.90 12.21
CA ILE A 370 18.04 -4.71 13.37
C ILE A 370 16.92 -5.71 13.04
N SER A 371 15.96 -5.32 12.20
CA SER A 371 14.86 -6.22 11.81
C SER A 371 15.34 -7.38 10.93
N ASN A 372 16.44 -7.18 10.19
CA ASN A 372 17.03 -8.20 9.32
C ASN A 372 18.13 -9.04 10.00
N LEU A 373 18.43 -8.79 11.28
CA LEU A 373 19.40 -9.61 12.01
C LEU A 373 18.85 -11.02 12.26
N GLU A 374 19.68 -12.01 11.94
CA GLU A 374 19.44 -13.38 12.40
C GLU A 374 19.86 -13.54 13.86
N VAL A 375 19.43 -14.64 14.48
CA VAL A 375 19.62 -14.85 15.92
C VAL A 375 21.09 -15.03 16.26
N GLU A 376 21.85 -15.62 15.35
CA GLU A 376 23.29 -15.84 15.44
C GLU A 376 24.11 -14.54 15.32
N ASP A 377 23.55 -13.51 14.67
CA ASP A 377 24.22 -12.22 14.41
C ASP A 377 23.99 -11.20 15.54
N TYR A 378 23.60 -11.64 16.73
CA TYR A 378 23.37 -10.74 17.87
C TYR A 378 24.56 -9.84 18.26
N PRO A 379 25.84 -10.19 18.01
CA PRO A 379 26.95 -9.26 18.26
C PRO A 379 26.85 -7.97 17.41
N GLU A 380 26.24 -8.02 16.23
CA GLU A 380 26.04 -6.84 15.39
C GLU A 380 25.10 -5.83 16.05
N LEU A 381 24.10 -6.29 16.83
CA LEU A 381 23.29 -5.40 17.67
C LEU A 381 24.17 -4.63 18.67
N PHE A 382 25.20 -5.28 19.23
CA PHE A 382 26.05 -4.64 20.23
C PHE A 382 26.90 -3.55 19.57
N GLU A 383 27.47 -3.85 18.41
CA GLU A 383 28.27 -2.90 17.64
C GLU A 383 27.43 -1.70 17.19
N ILE A 384 26.26 -1.93 16.59
CA ILE A 384 25.45 -0.81 16.09
C ILE A 384 24.92 0.08 17.22
N SER A 385 24.61 -0.50 18.38
CA SER A 385 24.09 0.26 19.54
C SER A 385 25.07 1.29 20.09
N LYS A 386 26.38 1.15 19.82
CA LYS A 386 27.40 2.14 20.21
C LYS A 386 27.16 3.50 19.56
N HIS A 387 26.45 3.55 18.44
CA HIS A 387 26.11 4.79 17.74
C HIS A 387 24.80 5.43 18.25
N PHE A 388 24.01 4.74 19.09
CA PHE A 388 22.76 5.31 19.62
C PHE A 388 23.01 6.57 20.46
N PRO A 389 23.96 6.60 21.42
CA PRO A 389 24.16 7.79 22.25
C PRO A 389 24.46 9.06 21.43
N ALA A 390 25.19 8.93 20.32
CA ALA A 390 25.47 10.04 19.42
C ALA A 390 24.17 10.61 18.83
N TYR A 391 23.33 9.76 18.22
CA TYR A 391 22.07 10.22 17.63
C TYR A 391 21.02 10.63 18.66
N MET A 392 20.93 9.94 19.80
CA MET A 392 20.06 10.32 20.91
C MET A 392 20.42 11.72 21.44
N ALA A 393 21.72 12.05 21.51
CA ALA A 393 22.19 13.38 21.90
C ALA A 393 21.96 14.44 20.82
N ILE A 394 22.17 14.10 19.54
CA ILE A 394 21.92 15.01 18.42
C ILE A 394 20.45 15.41 18.34
N PHE A 395 19.55 14.42 18.47
CA PHE A 395 18.12 14.64 18.28
C PHE A 395 17.39 15.07 19.54
N ALA A 396 17.88 14.68 20.73
CA ALA A 396 17.25 14.95 22.02
C ALA A 396 15.73 14.69 22.04
N ASN A 397 15.27 13.69 21.28
CA ASN A 397 13.86 13.43 21.00
C ASN A 397 13.39 12.13 21.67
N GLN A 398 12.34 12.22 22.49
CA GLN A 398 11.84 11.08 23.25
C GLN A 398 11.23 9.99 22.38
N GLN A 399 10.54 10.36 21.29
CA GLN A 399 9.89 9.41 20.39
C GLN A 399 10.92 8.58 19.63
N PHE A 400 12.00 9.21 19.14
CA PHE A 400 13.13 8.51 18.53
C PHE A 400 13.77 7.49 19.49
N ASN A 401 14.02 7.92 20.74
CA ASN A 401 14.60 7.04 21.77
C ASN A 401 13.69 5.85 22.10
N GLN A 402 12.38 6.09 22.17
CA GLN A 402 11.39 5.04 22.40
C GLN A 402 11.31 4.06 21.21
N GLY A 403 11.40 4.55 19.98
CA GLY A 403 11.46 3.71 18.78
C GLY A 403 12.67 2.77 18.79
N LEU A 404 13.87 3.30 19.09
CA LEU A 404 15.07 2.48 19.22
C LEU A 404 14.93 1.42 20.33
N LYS A 405 14.34 1.80 21.47
CA LYS A 405 14.04 0.87 22.56
C LYS A 405 13.14 -0.28 22.09
N GLU A 406 12.03 0.02 21.45
CA GLU A 406 11.05 -0.98 20.99
C GLU A 406 11.67 -1.94 19.98
N LEU A 407 12.42 -1.39 19.02
CA LEU A 407 13.17 -2.16 18.02
C LEU A 407 14.16 -3.14 18.67
N CYS A 408 14.98 -2.67 19.60
CA CYS A 408 15.94 -3.52 20.30
C CYS A 408 15.27 -4.55 21.21
N LEU A 409 14.19 -4.18 21.92
CA LEU A 409 13.44 -5.10 22.76
C LEU A 409 12.82 -6.24 21.95
N HIS A 410 12.23 -5.94 20.80
CA HIS A 410 11.65 -6.94 19.91
C HIS A 410 12.69 -7.98 19.48
N TYR A 411 13.89 -7.52 19.10
CA TYR A 411 14.98 -8.42 18.73
C TYR A 411 15.52 -9.21 19.93
N VAL A 412 15.70 -8.59 21.10
CA VAL A 412 16.11 -9.30 22.33
C VAL A 412 15.11 -10.39 22.71
N GLU A 413 13.80 -10.14 22.57
CA GLU A 413 12.79 -11.18 22.77
C GLU A 413 12.94 -12.37 21.80
N LYS A 414 13.31 -12.12 20.54
CA LYS A 414 13.66 -13.17 19.55
C LYS A 414 14.86 -13.99 20.05
N LEU A 415 15.92 -13.33 20.54
CA LEU A 415 17.10 -13.99 21.08
C LEU A 415 16.80 -14.86 22.30
N LEU A 416 16.04 -14.35 23.28
CA LEU A 416 15.72 -15.07 24.52
C LEU A 416 14.81 -16.29 24.30
N LYS A 417 14.06 -16.32 23.19
CA LYS A 417 13.30 -17.52 22.77
C LYS A 417 14.22 -18.62 22.21
N ARG A 418 15.31 -18.25 21.53
CA ARG A 418 16.27 -19.21 20.95
C ARG A 418 17.30 -19.68 21.96
N TYR A 419 17.95 -18.74 22.65
CA TYR A 419 18.96 -19.02 23.67
C TYR A 419 18.28 -19.18 25.01
N THR A 420 17.85 -20.40 25.33
CA THR A 420 17.12 -20.70 26.57
C THR A 420 18.02 -21.17 27.70
N ASP A 421 19.24 -21.65 27.39
CA ASP A 421 20.20 -22.06 28.38
C ASP A 421 20.78 -20.83 29.09
N LYS A 422 20.27 -20.58 30.29
CA LYS A 422 20.71 -19.47 31.14
C LYS A 422 22.17 -19.54 31.54
N ARG A 423 22.85 -20.68 31.42
CA ARG A 423 24.30 -20.80 31.70
C ARG A 423 25.13 -20.78 30.43
N GLY A 424 24.49 -20.84 29.26
CA GLY A 424 25.13 -20.75 27.97
C GLY A 424 25.80 -19.40 27.77
N LYS A 425 26.90 -19.41 27.01
CA LYS A 425 27.69 -18.22 26.70
C LYS A 425 26.82 -17.11 26.11
N ASP A 426 26.06 -17.42 25.06
CA ASP A 426 25.26 -16.42 24.33
C ASP A 426 24.21 -15.76 25.22
N TYR A 427 23.52 -16.53 26.06
CA TYR A 427 22.54 -15.96 27.01
C TYR A 427 23.20 -15.00 27.99
N GLN A 428 24.38 -15.34 28.51
CA GLN A 428 25.11 -14.48 29.44
C GLN A 428 25.63 -13.22 28.75
N ASP A 429 26.08 -13.33 27.50
CA ASP A 429 26.54 -12.19 26.70
C ASP A 429 25.38 -11.23 26.41
N ILE A 430 24.23 -11.73 25.95
CA ILE A 430 22.99 -10.94 25.76
C ILE A 430 22.55 -10.30 27.07
N LYS A 431 22.53 -11.06 28.18
CA LYS A 431 22.14 -10.54 29.49
C LYS A 431 23.06 -9.42 29.93
N LYS A 432 24.37 -9.58 29.77
CA LYS A 432 25.37 -8.58 30.14
C LYS A 432 25.15 -7.29 29.33
N PHE A 433 25.01 -7.42 28.01
CA PHE A 433 24.73 -6.29 27.13
C PHE A 433 23.46 -5.55 27.52
N VAL A 434 22.32 -6.24 27.68
CA VAL A 434 21.06 -5.60 28.07
C VAL A 434 21.18 -4.95 29.46
N SER A 435 21.89 -5.59 30.39
CA SER A 435 22.04 -5.05 31.75
C SER A 435 22.84 -3.75 31.78
N THR A 436 23.83 -3.58 30.91
CA THR A 436 24.64 -2.36 30.84
C THR A 436 24.03 -1.36 29.86
N ALA A 437 23.95 -1.73 28.57
CA ALA A 437 23.62 -0.79 27.50
C ALA A 437 22.19 -0.25 27.62
N PHE A 438 21.19 -1.08 27.94
CA PHE A 438 19.80 -0.59 28.02
C PHE A 438 19.57 0.26 29.27
N GLN A 439 20.36 0.05 30.33
CA GLN A 439 20.36 0.94 31.49
C GLN A 439 21.01 2.28 31.14
N ASP A 440 22.16 2.25 30.46
CA ASP A 440 22.91 3.45 30.05
C ASP A 440 22.11 4.30 29.05
N PHE A 441 21.39 3.68 28.11
CA PHE A 441 20.49 4.37 27.19
C PHE A 441 19.19 4.84 27.86
N GLY A 442 18.92 4.44 29.10
CA GLY A 442 17.65 4.74 29.78
C GLY A 442 16.45 3.98 29.19
N PHE A 443 16.68 2.91 28.44
CA PHE A 443 15.63 2.08 27.86
C PHE A 443 14.89 1.28 28.93
N LEU A 444 15.61 0.72 29.90
CA LEU A 444 15.03 -0.05 31.00
C LEU A 444 15.62 0.37 32.35
N LYS A 445 14.79 0.31 33.39
CA LYS A 445 15.24 0.45 34.77
C LYS A 445 15.85 -0.87 35.24
N GLU A 446 16.74 -0.79 36.22
CA GLU A 446 17.40 -1.96 36.84
C GLU A 446 16.40 -3.04 37.27
N LYS A 447 15.26 -2.64 37.84
CA LYS A 447 14.18 -3.57 38.24
C LYS A 447 13.58 -4.34 37.06
N GLU A 448 13.36 -3.66 35.93
CA GLU A 448 12.77 -4.23 34.72
C GLU A 448 13.74 -5.24 34.06
N ILE A 449 15.03 -4.90 34.05
CA ILE A 449 16.10 -5.81 33.58
C ILE A 449 16.15 -7.07 34.45
N ILE A 450 16.12 -6.91 35.78
CA ILE A 450 16.09 -8.05 36.70
C ILE A 450 14.85 -8.93 36.43
N GLU A 451 13.68 -8.34 36.18
CA GLU A 451 12.46 -9.07 35.86
C GLU A 451 12.51 -9.82 34.53
N MET A 452 13.10 -9.21 33.50
CA MET A 452 13.29 -9.83 32.19
C MET A 452 14.10 -11.13 32.27
N PHE A 453 15.15 -11.16 33.09
CA PHE A 453 16.02 -12.34 33.22
C PHE A 453 15.68 -13.27 34.39
N LYS A 454 14.70 -12.91 35.25
CA LYS A 454 14.23 -13.74 36.36
C LYS A 454 13.70 -15.08 35.85
N THR A 455 13.93 -16.14 36.61
CA THR A 455 13.37 -17.45 36.32
C THR A 455 11.93 -17.50 36.84
N ARG A 456 10.94 -17.57 35.95
CA ARG A 456 9.55 -17.84 36.35
C ARG A 456 9.51 -19.20 37.04
N ARG A 457 9.24 -19.23 38.35
CA ARG A 457 9.03 -20.49 39.09
C ARG A 457 7.84 -21.21 38.44
N LYS A 458 7.95 -22.52 38.17
CA LYS A 458 6.79 -23.35 37.79
C LYS A 458 5.71 -23.12 38.86
N ARG A 459 4.50 -22.74 38.44
CA ARG A 459 3.34 -22.82 39.34
C ARG A 459 3.27 -24.27 39.83
N LYS A 460 3.34 -24.46 41.15
CA LYS A 460 3.00 -25.77 41.72
C LYS A 460 1.59 -26.08 41.21
N LYS A 461 1.37 -27.29 40.70
CA LYS A 461 0.00 -27.77 40.52
C LYS A 461 -0.62 -27.70 41.91
N ASP A 462 -1.71 -26.95 42.03
CA ASP A 462 -2.54 -27.04 43.21
C ASP A 462 -3.03 -28.50 43.26
N GLU A 463 -2.64 -29.21 44.33
CA GLU A 463 -3.07 -30.59 44.60
C GLU A 463 -4.54 -30.64 44.98
#